data_AF-A0A3N9V105-F1
#
_entry.id   AF-A0A3N9V105-F1
#
_cell.length_a   1.000
_cell.length_b   1.000
_cell.length_c   1.000
_cell.angle_alpha   90.00
_cell.angle_beta   90.00
_cell.angle_gamma   90.00
#
_symmetry.space_group_name_H-M   'P 1'
#
loop_
_entity.id
_entity.type
_entity.pdbx_description
1 polymer ?
#
loop_
_entity_poly.entity_id
_entity_poly.type
_entity_poly.pdbx_seq_one_letter_code
_entity_poly.pdbx_strand_id
1 'polypeptide(L)'
;MAIAASGYAGASAEPPRVEYALRWSPQDGGPETAEAVFRLLGMTAGIPEHYEVRYYDLPRPVSAPAHATVILRERKKTGGKTQFRLKYRLSEPLTQSFQCPPGKDFQVGSEVDVTWLAANAQKRVYAYSCTIQAKQPPASLHATPKPCSARMSRYTSQ
;
A
#
# COMPACT_ATOMS: atom_id res chain seq x y z
N MET A 1 -25.90 -36.64 -22.08
CA MET A 1 -24.54 -36.09 -22.19
C MET A 1 -24.66 -34.60 -21.91
N ALA A 2 -24.28 -34.14 -20.72
CA ALA A 2 -24.44 -32.75 -20.31
C ALA A 2 -23.10 -32.03 -20.44
N ILE A 3 -23.07 -30.95 -21.23
CA ILE A 3 -21.88 -30.10 -21.41
C ILE A 3 -21.93 -29.06 -20.29
N ALA A 4 -21.04 -29.18 -19.30
CA ALA A 4 -20.83 -28.15 -18.30
C ALA A 4 -20.08 -26.98 -18.95
N ALA A 5 -20.73 -25.83 -19.06
CA ALA A 5 -20.09 -24.60 -19.48
C ALA A 5 -19.21 -24.07 -18.34
N SER A 6 -17.90 -24.24 -18.46
CA SER A 6 -16.94 -23.55 -17.60
C SER A 6 -16.95 -22.06 -17.97
N GLY A 7 -17.67 -21.26 -17.18
CA GLY A 7 -17.58 -19.81 -17.25
C GLY A 7 -16.18 -19.36 -16.82
N TYR A 8 -15.40 -18.84 -17.75
CA TYR A 8 -14.18 -18.10 -17.42
C TYR A 8 -14.60 -16.82 -16.72
N ALA A 9 -14.41 -16.76 -15.40
CA ALA A 9 -14.47 -15.51 -14.66
C ALA A 9 -13.47 -14.55 -15.31
N GLY A 10 -13.98 -13.49 -15.94
CA GLY A 10 -13.14 -12.48 -16.59
C GLY A 10 -12.18 -11.91 -15.55
N ALA A 11 -10.89 -12.15 -15.74
CA ALA A 11 -9.86 -11.53 -14.92
C ALA A 11 -9.98 -10.01 -15.12
N SER A 12 -10.40 -9.31 -14.06
CA SER A 12 -10.44 -7.84 -14.07
C SER A 12 -9.04 -7.32 -14.36
N ALA A 13 -8.92 -6.47 -15.38
CA ALA A 13 -7.63 -6.00 -15.88
C ALA A 13 -6.89 -5.20 -14.79
N GLU A 14 -5.57 -5.37 -14.72
CA GLU A 14 -4.74 -4.61 -13.78
C GLU A 14 -4.81 -3.10 -14.09
N PRO A 15 -4.79 -2.24 -13.06
CA PRO A 15 -4.89 -0.81 -13.26
C PRO A 15 -3.69 -0.26 -14.05
N PRO A 16 -3.90 0.69 -14.97
CA PRO A 16 -2.80 1.31 -15.72
C PRO A 16 -1.90 2.13 -14.78
N ARG A 17 -0.58 2.12 -15.05
CA ARG A 17 0.45 2.86 -14.28
C ARG A 17 0.52 2.47 -12.80
N VAL A 18 0.48 1.17 -12.53
CA VAL A 18 0.53 0.62 -11.17
C VAL A 18 1.96 0.39 -10.71
N GLU A 19 2.24 0.71 -9.45
CA GLU A 19 3.48 0.31 -8.77
C GLU A 19 3.36 -1.14 -8.31
N TYR A 20 4.37 -1.97 -8.58
CA TYR A 20 4.44 -3.32 -8.04
C TYR A 20 5.26 -3.34 -6.76
N ALA A 21 4.71 -3.94 -5.70
CA ALA A 21 5.38 -4.12 -4.44
C ALA A 21 5.46 -5.61 -4.09
N LEU A 22 6.69 -6.14 -4.06
CA LEU A 22 6.96 -7.48 -3.56
C LEU A 22 7.03 -7.43 -2.04
N ARG A 23 6.27 -8.29 -1.34
CA ARG A 23 6.33 -8.42 0.12
C ARG A 23 6.71 -9.82 0.52
N TRP A 24 7.64 -9.93 1.46
CA TRP A 24 8.04 -11.18 2.11
C TRP A 24 8.27 -10.91 3.61
N SER A 25 8.39 -11.99 4.37
CA SER A 25 8.78 -11.96 5.77
C SER A 25 10.01 -12.86 5.93
N PRO A 26 11.12 -12.38 6.50
CA PRO A 26 12.32 -13.21 6.67
C PRO A 26 12.08 -14.53 7.41
N GLN A 27 11.14 -14.54 8.36
CA GLN A 27 10.74 -15.75 9.10
C GLN A 27 10.07 -16.82 8.22
N ASP A 28 9.48 -16.41 7.09
CA ASP A 28 8.84 -17.29 6.10
C ASP A 28 9.83 -17.66 4.97
N GLY A 29 11.09 -17.25 5.11
CA GLY A 29 12.16 -17.38 4.12
C GLY A 29 12.40 -16.10 3.29
N GLY A 30 13.51 -16.09 2.57
CA GLY A 30 13.92 -14.97 1.71
C GLY A 30 14.99 -14.07 2.35
N PRO A 31 15.26 -12.89 1.74
CA PRO A 31 16.33 -12.01 2.19
C PRO A 31 16.07 -11.43 3.59
N GLU A 32 17.02 -11.58 4.51
CA GLU A 32 16.92 -11.06 5.87
C GLU A 32 17.17 -9.54 5.96
N THR A 33 17.89 -8.99 4.99
CA THR A 33 18.30 -7.57 4.98
C THR A 33 17.97 -6.89 3.67
N ALA A 34 17.84 -5.56 3.70
CA ALA A 34 17.65 -4.78 2.48
C ALA A 34 18.84 -4.97 1.52
N GLU A 35 20.07 -5.01 2.03
CA GLU A 35 21.29 -5.19 1.25
C GLU A 35 21.32 -6.54 0.51
N ALA A 36 20.78 -7.59 1.11
CA ALA A 36 20.62 -8.88 0.45
C ALA A 36 19.64 -8.80 -0.74
N VAL A 37 18.57 -8.02 -0.62
CA VAL A 37 17.63 -7.74 -1.72
C VAL A 37 18.33 -7.01 -2.85
N PHE A 38 19.04 -5.93 -2.56
CA PHE A 38 19.78 -5.17 -3.57
C PHE A 38 20.79 -6.05 -4.32
N ARG A 39 21.52 -6.90 -3.59
CA ARG A 39 22.46 -7.85 -4.20
C ARG A 39 21.78 -8.84 -5.14
N LEU A 40 20.64 -9.39 -4.74
CA LEU A 40 19.86 -10.31 -5.59
C LEU A 40 19.36 -9.62 -6.87
N LEU A 41 19.06 -8.33 -6.79
CA LEU A 41 18.63 -7.53 -7.94
C LEU A 41 19.81 -6.99 -8.78
N GLY A 42 21.05 -7.26 -8.40
CA GLY A 42 22.24 -6.70 -9.05
C GLY A 42 22.33 -5.17 -8.94
N MET A 43 21.79 -4.60 -7.86
CA MET A 43 21.73 -3.16 -7.62
C MET A 43 22.56 -2.76 -6.40
N THR A 44 22.93 -1.48 -6.33
CA THR A 44 23.56 -0.89 -5.14
C THR A 44 22.49 -0.24 -4.27
N ALA A 45 22.50 -0.55 -2.98
CA ALA A 45 21.62 0.10 -2.02
C ALA A 45 21.99 1.58 -1.86
N GLY A 46 21.02 2.48 -2.02
CA GLY A 46 21.19 3.89 -1.66
C GLY A 46 21.19 4.11 -0.14
N ILE A 47 21.39 5.35 0.28
CA ILE A 47 21.35 5.75 1.69
C ILE A 47 19.91 5.56 2.20
N PRO A 48 19.69 4.83 3.31
CA PRO A 48 18.34 4.64 3.83
C PRO A 48 17.74 5.95 4.32
N GLU A 49 16.48 6.17 3.98
CA GLU A 49 15.65 7.17 4.59
C GLU A 49 14.93 6.57 5.80
N HIS A 50 15.08 7.20 6.96
CA HIS A 50 14.41 6.78 8.18
C HIS A 50 13.11 7.55 8.42
N TYR A 51 12.11 6.81 8.89
CA TYR A 51 10.77 7.31 9.13
C TYR A 51 10.22 6.82 10.46
N GLU A 52 9.44 7.68 11.12
CA GLU A 52 8.46 7.26 12.11
C GLU A 52 7.09 7.16 11.43
N VAL A 53 6.40 6.04 11.69
CA VAL A 53 5.07 5.75 11.13
C VAL A 53 4.08 5.60 12.28
N ARG A 54 2.98 6.33 12.20
CA ARG A 54 1.86 6.22 13.15
C ARG A 54 0.57 5.93 12.39
N TYR A 55 -0.23 5.01 12.92
CA TYR A 55 -1.52 4.66 12.34
C TYR A 55 -2.65 5.38 13.07
N TYR A 56 -3.81 5.48 12.43
CA TYR A 56 -4.98 6.15 12.97
C TYR A 56 -6.19 5.22 12.91
N ASP A 57 -7.04 5.33 13.91
CA ASP A 57 -8.42 4.89 13.85
C ASP A 57 -9.25 5.98 13.17
N LEU A 58 -10.20 5.58 12.32
CA LEU A 58 -11.08 6.50 11.63
C LEU A 58 -12.41 5.81 11.28
N PRO A 59 -13.53 6.54 11.27
CA PRO A 59 -14.74 6.03 10.66
C PRO A 59 -14.48 5.73 9.18
N ARG A 60 -15.19 4.74 8.65
CA ARG A 60 -15.10 4.39 7.23
C ARG A 60 -15.59 5.59 6.38
N PRO A 61 -14.74 6.16 5.50
CA PRO A 61 -15.17 7.25 4.63
C PRO A 61 -16.30 6.79 3.70
N VAL A 62 -17.27 7.66 3.43
CA VAL A 62 -18.38 7.37 2.49
C VAL A 62 -17.86 7.03 1.09
N SER A 63 -16.75 7.65 0.68
CA SER A 63 -16.09 7.38 -0.60
C SER A 63 -15.27 6.08 -0.63
N ALA A 64 -15.21 5.31 0.46
CA ALA A 64 -14.39 4.10 0.53
C ALA A 64 -15.02 2.97 -0.31
N PRO A 65 -14.30 2.40 -1.31
CA PRO A 65 -14.83 1.31 -2.13
C PRO A 65 -15.28 0.12 -1.28
N ALA A 66 -16.40 -0.52 -1.64
CA ALA A 66 -16.98 -1.63 -0.91
C ALA A 66 -15.92 -2.70 -0.57
N HIS A 67 -16.00 -3.27 0.64
CA HIS A 67 -15.06 -4.28 1.16
C HIS A 67 -13.59 -3.87 1.29
N ALA A 68 -13.23 -2.63 0.92
CA ALA A 68 -11.86 -2.15 1.11
C ALA A 68 -11.52 -2.04 2.59
N THR A 69 -10.34 -2.52 2.98
CA THR A 69 -9.73 -2.16 4.26
C THR A 69 -9.19 -0.74 4.16
N VAL A 70 -9.63 0.15 5.05
CA VAL A 70 -9.23 1.57 5.06
C VAL A 70 -8.13 1.77 6.09
N ILE A 71 -7.02 2.36 5.65
CA ILE A 71 -5.84 2.57 6.48
C ILE A 71 -5.39 4.01 6.34
N LEU A 72 -5.39 4.76 7.43
CA LEU A 72 -4.74 6.06 7.49
C LEU A 72 -3.42 5.93 8.25
N ARG A 73 -2.34 6.39 7.63
CA ARG A 73 -1.03 6.48 8.26
C ARG A 73 -0.42 7.86 8.13
N GLU A 74 0.21 8.30 9.20
CA GLU A 74 1.18 9.39 9.22
C GLU A 74 2.58 8.80 9.03
N ARG A 75 3.41 9.49 8.25
CA ARG A 75 4.82 9.19 8.09
C ARG A 75 5.62 10.48 8.26
N LYS A 76 6.56 10.48 9.21
CA LYS A 76 7.48 11.59 9.46
C LYS A 76 8.88 11.17 9.07
N LYS A 77 9.48 11.88 8.11
CA LYS A 77 10.91 11.75 7.79
C LYS A 77 11.71 12.57 8.81
N THR A 78 12.82 12.04 9.31
CA THR A 78 13.73 12.81 10.18
C THR A 78 14.16 14.11 9.48
N GLY A 79 13.86 15.26 10.09
CA GLY A 79 14.14 16.59 9.51
C GLY A 79 13.29 16.98 8.30
N GLY A 80 12.25 16.20 7.94
CA GLY A 80 11.41 16.43 6.76
C GLY A 80 9.96 16.79 7.09
N LYS A 81 9.15 16.94 6.03
CA LYS A 81 7.71 17.20 6.15
C LYS A 81 6.95 15.94 6.56
N THR A 82 5.89 16.13 7.34
CA THR A 82 4.92 15.08 7.65
C THR A 82 4.04 14.77 6.43
N GLN A 83 3.84 13.49 6.17
CA GLN A 83 2.97 12.99 5.12
C GLN A 83 1.85 12.13 5.71
N PHE A 84 0.62 12.38 5.29
CA PHE A 84 -0.52 11.50 5.54
C PHE A 84 -0.85 10.71 4.28
N ARG A 85 -1.06 9.41 4.43
CA ARG A 85 -1.54 8.53 3.35
C ARG A 85 -2.77 7.78 3.81
N LEU A 86 -3.89 8.03 3.13
CA LEU A 86 -5.10 7.21 3.20
C LEU A 86 -4.99 6.13 2.13
N LYS A 87 -5.02 4.86 2.52
CA LYS A 87 -4.90 3.70 1.64
C LYS A 87 -6.13 2.81 1.76
N TYR A 88 -6.62 2.34 0.62
CA TYR A 88 -7.72 1.40 0.48
C TYR A 88 -7.15 0.10 -0.08
N ARG A 89 -7.24 -1.00 0.66
CA ARG A 89 -6.73 -2.32 0.23
C ARG A 89 -7.90 -3.24 -0.12
N LEU A 90 -7.84 -3.87 -1.29
CA LEU A 90 -8.84 -4.78 -1.83
C LEU A 90 -8.20 -6.10 -2.27
N SER A 91 -8.97 -7.19 -2.26
CA SER A 91 -8.58 -8.48 -2.83
C SER A 91 -8.67 -8.49 -4.36
N GLU A 92 -9.44 -7.57 -4.93
CA GLU A 92 -9.70 -7.44 -6.36
C GLU A 92 -9.49 -6.00 -6.81
N PRO A 93 -9.09 -5.75 -8.08
CA PRO A 93 -8.93 -4.39 -8.58
C PRO A 93 -10.29 -3.70 -8.70
N LEU A 94 -10.29 -2.38 -8.53
CA LEU A 94 -11.48 -1.57 -8.78
C LEU A 94 -11.84 -1.62 -10.26
N THR A 95 -13.11 -1.85 -10.55
CA THR A 95 -13.68 -1.80 -11.91
C THR A 95 -13.99 -0.37 -12.36
N GLN A 96 -13.99 0.58 -11.42
CA GLN A 96 -14.26 2.00 -11.64
C GLN A 96 -13.05 2.85 -11.30
N SER A 97 -12.98 4.05 -11.88
CA SER A 97 -11.92 5.02 -11.61
C SER A 97 -11.86 5.40 -10.13
N PHE A 98 -10.70 5.23 -9.52
CA PHE A 98 -10.46 5.63 -8.14
C PHE A 98 -10.29 7.15 -8.03
N GLN A 99 -10.93 7.75 -7.02
CA GLN A 99 -10.81 9.17 -6.71
C GLN A 99 -10.56 9.38 -5.21
N CYS A 100 -9.79 10.42 -4.90
CA CYS A 100 -9.56 10.82 -3.52
C CYS A 100 -10.76 11.59 -2.94
N PRO A 101 -10.92 11.60 -1.60
CA PRO A 101 -11.92 12.43 -0.96
C PRO A 101 -11.80 13.90 -1.39
N PRO A 102 -12.92 14.60 -1.62
CA PRO A 102 -12.91 15.98 -2.08
C PRO A 102 -12.31 16.92 -1.02
N GLY A 103 -11.86 18.10 -1.47
CA GLY A 103 -11.46 19.21 -0.59
C GLY A 103 -9.97 19.33 -0.27
N LYS A 104 -9.10 18.51 -0.88
CA LYS A 104 -7.64 18.66 -0.83
C LYS A 104 -6.96 18.13 -2.10
N ASP A 105 -5.80 18.71 -2.42
CA ASP A 105 -4.92 18.26 -3.51
C ASP A 105 -4.12 17.02 -3.09
N PHE A 106 -4.80 15.87 -3.10
CA PHE A 106 -4.15 14.60 -2.86
C PHE A 106 -3.36 14.15 -4.08
N GLN A 107 -2.16 13.65 -3.84
CA GLN A 107 -1.48 12.81 -4.81
C GLN A 107 -2.13 11.42 -4.80
N VAL A 108 -2.73 11.06 -5.93
CA VAL A 108 -3.32 9.73 -6.17
C VAL A 108 -2.21 8.73 -6.50
N GLY A 109 -2.33 7.50 -6.00
CA GLY A 109 -1.45 6.40 -6.38
C GLY A 109 -2.15 5.06 -6.35
N SER A 110 -1.67 4.12 -7.17
CA SER A 110 -2.11 2.72 -7.19
C SER A 110 -0.90 1.79 -7.07
N GLU A 111 -1.08 0.69 -6.33
CA GLU A 111 -0.03 -0.27 -6.00
C GLU A 111 -0.65 -1.68 -6.01
N VAL A 112 0.02 -2.65 -6.63
CA VAL A 112 -0.30 -4.08 -6.49
C VAL A 112 0.75 -4.71 -5.59
N ASP A 113 0.34 -5.08 -4.38
CA ASP A 113 1.14 -5.88 -3.49
C ASP A 113 1.07 -7.35 -3.93
N VAL A 114 2.22 -7.95 -4.23
CA VAL A 114 2.33 -9.39 -4.49
C VAL A 114 3.13 -10.02 -3.34
N THR A 115 2.51 -10.96 -2.64
CA THR A 115 3.13 -11.72 -1.55
C THR A 115 3.28 -13.17 -1.99
N TRP A 116 4.50 -13.69 -1.95
CA TRP A 116 4.77 -15.11 -2.13
C TRP A 116 4.55 -15.83 -0.81
N LEU A 117 3.80 -16.91 -0.88
CA LEU A 117 3.51 -17.80 0.23
C LEU A 117 4.23 -19.13 -0.01
N ALA A 118 4.18 -20.02 0.99
CA ALA A 118 4.70 -21.37 0.86
C ALA A 118 4.11 -22.10 -0.37
N ALA A 119 4.85 -23.08 -0.89
CA ALA A 119 4.47 -23.88 -2.05
C ALA A 119 4.18 -23.07 -3.33
N ASN A 120 4.88 -21.95 -3.52
CA ASN A 120 4.75 -21.05 -4.68
C ASN A 120 3.36 -20.42 -4.86
N ALA A 121 2.51 -20.44 -3.83
CA ALA A 121 1.26 -19.71 -3.87
C ALA A 121 1.52 -18.20 -3.83
N GLN A 122 0.67 -17.42 -4.50
CA GLN A 122 0.75 -15.96 -4.50
C GLN A 122 -0.54 -15.35 -4.00
N LYS A 123 -0.41 -14.32 -3.17
CA LYS A 123 -1.52 -13.47 -2.75
C LYS A 123 -1.32 -12.08 -3.34
N ARG A 124 -2.35 -11.57 -3.99
CA ARG A 124 -2.38 -10.20 -4.52
C ARG A 124 -3.28 -9.32 -3.66
N VAL A 125 -2.85 -8.09 -3.43
CA VAL A 125 -3.66 -7.06 -2.79
C VAL A 125 -3.54 -5.78 -3.61
N TYR A 126 -4.67 -5.25 -4.04
CA TYR A 126 -4.75 -4.01 -4.80
C TYR A 126 -4.91 -2.85 -3.82
N ALA A 127 -4.01 -1.89 -3.89
CA ALA A 127 -3.96 -0.76 -2.99
C ALA A 127 -4.10 0.56 -3.75
N TYR A 128 -5.10 1.34 -3.38
CA TYR A 128 -5.33 2.69 -3.90
C TYR A 128 -5.07 3.69 -2.79
N SER A 129 -4.44 4.82 -3.09
CA SER A 129 -4.06 5.75 -2.04
C SER A 129 -4.15 7.22 -2.41
N CYS A 130 -4.40 8.02 -1.38
CA CYS A 130 -4.45 9.46 -1.38
C CYS A 130 -3.39 9.96 -0.40
N THR A 131 -2.39 10.67 -0.93
CA THR A 131 -1.25 11.15 -0.15
C THR A 131 -1.24 12.67 -0.11
N ILE A 132 -1.03 13.24 1.08
CA ILE A 132 -0.91 14.70 1.28
C ILE A 132 0.22 15.02 2.25
N GLN A 133 0.89 16.14 2.04
CA GLN A 133 1.79 16.73 3.03
C GLN A 133 1.00 17.70 3.91
N ALA A 134 0.90 17.42 5.20
CA ALA A 134 0.15 18.25 6.14
C ALA A 134 0.69 18.08 7.56
N LYS A 135 0.43 19.05 8.44
CA LYS A 135 0.80 18.95 9.87
C LYS A 135 -0.12 18.01 10.66
N GLN A 136 -1.36 17.84 10.20
CA GLN A 136 -2.41 17.05 10.83
C GLN A 136 -3.21 16.29 9.75
N PRO A 137 -3.87 15.18 10.10
CA PRO A 137 -4.75 14.50 9.15
C PRO A 137 -5.91 15.43 8.75
N PRO A 138 -6.47 15.29 7.52
CA PRO A 138 -7.65 16.04 7.13
C PRO A 138 -8.79 15.87 8.16
N ALA A 139 -9.34 16.99 8.65
CA ALA A 139 -10.35 16.98 9.71
C ALA A 139 -11.61 16.19 9.32
N SER A 140 -11.97 16.20 8.04
CA SER A 140 -13.10 15.43 7.49
C SER A 140 -12.96 13.92 7.62
N LEU A 141 -11.76 13.39 7.92
CA LEU A 141 -11.57 11.97 8.19
C LEU A 141 -11.89 11.59 9.63
N HIS A 142 -12.10 12.57 10.53
CA HIS A 142 -12.39 12.34 11.96
C HIS A 142 -11.44 11.31 12.60
N ALA A 143 -10.15 11.39 12.24
CA ALA A 143 -9.18 10.38 12.59
C ALA A 143 -8.57 10.60 13.97
N THR A 144 -8.41 9.54 14.74
CA THR A 144 -7.78 9.51 16.06
C THR A 144 -6.47 8.73 15.99
N PRO A 145 -5.34 9.27 16.50
CA PRO A 145 -4.07 8.55 16.44
C PRO A 145 -4.11 7.30 17.31
N LYS A 146 -3.60 6.18 16.79
CA LYS A 146 -3.28 5.01 17.62
C LYS A 146 -2.11 5.35 18.56
N PRO A 147 -2.04 4.70 19.74
CA PRO A 147 -1.02 5.01 20.75
C PRO A 147 0.39 4.59 20.32
N CYS A 148 0.51 3.62 19.40
CA CYS A 148 1.78 3.08 18.96
C CYS A 148 2.32 3.77 17.68
N SER A 149 3.64 3.84 17.58
CA SER A 149 4.35 4.14 16.35
C SER A 149 5.41 3.09 16.05
N ALA A 150 5.82 3.00 14.79
CA ALA A 150 6.85 2.10 14.32
C ALA A 150 7.96 2.89 13.62
N ARG A 151 9.19 2.39 13.68
CA ARG A 151 10.31 2.90 12.89
C ARG A 151 10.41 2.12 11.59
N MET A 152 10.70 2.81 10.50
CA MET A 152 10.83 2.22 9.17
C MET A 152 12.02 2.82 8.45
N SER A 153 12.83 1.97 7.81
CA SER A 153 13.86 2.38 6.86
C SER A 153 13.37 2.12 5.44
N ARG A 154 13.56 3.08 4.54
CA ARG A 154 13.31 2.93 3.10
C ARG A 154 14.60 3.14 2.34
N TYR A 155 14.93 2.19 1.49
CA TYR A 155 16.05 2.29 0.57
C TYR A 155 15.50 2.61 -0.83
N THR A 156 16.31 3.32 -1.61
CA THR A 156 16.10 3.53 -3.04
C THR A 156 17.37 3.08 -3.75
N SER A 157 17.26 2.48 -4.94
CA SER A 157 18.43 2.27 -5.79
C SER A 157 19.04 3.61 -6.16
N GLN A 158 20.37 3.67 -6.25
CA GLN A 158 21.06 4.81 -6.88
C GLN A 158 21.01 4.70 -8.40
#